data_AF-A0A1M6M1B1-F1
#
_entry.id   AF-A0A1M6M1B1-F1
#
_cell.length_a   1.000
_cell.length_b   1.000
_cell.length_c   1.000
_cell.angle_alpha   90.00
_cell.angle_beta   90.00
_cell.angle_gamma   90.00
#
_symmetry.space_group_name_H-M   'P 1'
#
loop_
_entity.id
_entity.type
_entity.pdbx_description
1 polymer ?
#
loop_
_entity_poly.entity_id
_entity_poly.type
_entity_poly.pdbx_seq_one_letter_code
_entity_poly.pdbx_strand_id
1 'polypeptide(L)'
;MKKKISIIIIVLFTLFVAVFVVRFINPVFRYNFDVNFNTVKEHKSYLSDSGAETKVFTLPLPPATAFAFKHSDSAVTYYSKLSYDEFLDYYESNKYSINGNIVTYNGTDFIISEVKYDEDYKYYFIDIDLYMNE
;
A
#
# COMPACT_ATOMS: atom_id res chain seq x y z
N MET A 1 -25.79 -37.29 2.06
CA MET A 1 -25.55 -35.83 1.95
C MET A 1 -24.35 -35.35 2.77
N LYS A 2 -24.29 -35.59 4.09
CA LYS A 2 -23.22 -35.08 4.97
C LYS A 2 -21.79 -35.36 4.48
N LYS A 3 -21.49 -36.60 4.06
CA LYS A 3 -20.15 -36.96 3.52
C LYS A 3 -19.73 -36.16 2.29
N LYS A 4 -20.65 -35.83 1.36
CA LYS A 4 -20.34 -35.04 0.16
C LYS A 4 -20.00 -33.60 0.52
N ILE A 5 -20.72 -33.02 1.49
CA ILE A 5 -20.47 -31.66 2.01
C ILE A 5 -19.09 -31.61 2.68
N SER A 6 -18.73 -32.61 3.48
CA SER A 6 -17.40 -32.68 4.11
C SER A 6 -16.26 -32.71 3.08
N ILE A 7 -16.41 -33.47 1.99
CA ILE A 7 -15.40 -33.52 0.92
C ILE A 7 -15.26 -32.15 0.25
N ILE A 8 -16.37 -31.47 -0.06
CA ILE A 8 -16.34 -30.13 -0.67
C ILE A 8 -15.62 -29.13 0.25
N ILE A 9 -15.92 -29.15 1.56
CA ILE A 9 -15.26 -28.28 2.54
C ILE A 9 -13.76 -28.55 2.59
N ILE A 10 -13.35 -29.83 2.62
CA ILE A 10 -11.94 -30.21 2.63
C ILE A 10 -11.24 -29.70 1.36
N VAL A 11 -11.85 -29.86 0.18
CA VAL A 11 -11.27 -29.37 -1.09
C VAL A 11 -11.13 -27.86 -1.08
N LEU A 12 -12.15 -27.11 -0.65
CA LEU A 12 -12.09 -25.65 -0.55
C LEU A 12 -11.03 -25.18 0.43
N PHE A 13 -10.93 -25.83 1.59
CA PHE A 13 -9.90 -25.53 2.58
C PHE A 13 -8.49 -25.80 2.04
N THR A 14 -8.30 -26.91 1.33
CA THR A 14 -7.00 -27.26 0.73
C THR A 14 -6.60 -26.25 -0.35
N LEU A 15 -7.55 -25.82 -1.19
CA LEU A 15 -7.32 -24.77 -2.19
C LEU A 15 -6.99 -23.43 -1.53
N PHE A 16 -7.70 -23.08 -0.46
CA PHE A 16 -7.42 -21.87 0.32
C PHE A 16 -5.98 -21.87 0.86
N VAL A 17 -5.54 -22.96 1.49
CA VAL A 17 -4.16 -23.11 1.98
C VAL A 17 -3.16 -23.01 0.83
N ALA A 18 -3.43 -23.64 -0.31
CA ALA A 18 -2.54 -23.57 -1.48
C ALA A 18 -2.36 -22.13 -1.99
N VAL A 19 -3.44 -21.35 -2.08
CA VAL A 19 -3.37 -19.93 -2.46
C VAL A 19 -2.50 -19.13 -1.49
N PHE A 20 -2.64 -19.37 -0.19
CA PHE A 20 -1.81 -18.71 0.83
C PHE A 20 -0.34 -19.10 0.69
N VAL A 21 -0.01 -20.38 0.48
CA VAL A 21 1.37 -20.82 0.29
C VAL A 21 1.99 -20.17 -0.95
N VAL A 22 1.29 -20.16 -2.09
CA VAL A 22 1.76 -19.52 -3.33
C VAL A 22 1.99 -18.01 -3.12
N ARG A 23 1.13 -17.33 -2.36
CA ARG A 23 1.29 -15.92 -1.99
C ARG A 23 2.57 -15.64 -1.20
N PHE A 24 3.07 -16.59 -0.41
CA PHE A 24 4.32 -16.39 0.33
C PHE A 24 5.58 -16.61 -0.51
N ILE A 25 5.55 -17.55 -1.46
CA ILE A 25 6.75 -17.97 -2.21
C ILE A 25 6.91 -17.28 -3.57
N ASN A 26 5.85 -16.71 -4.14
CA ASN A 26 5.88 -16.10 -5.46
C ASN A 26 5.54 -14.59 -5.37
N PRO A 27 6.55 -13.70 -5.45
CA PRO A 27 6.35 -12.25 -5.38
C PRO A 27 5.38 -11.71 -6.43
N VAL A 28 5.46 -12.19 -7.67
CA VAL A 28 4.57 -11.74 -8.76
C VAL A 28 3.10 -12.07 -8.45
N PHE A 29 2.85 -13.28 -7.95
CA PHE A 29 1.51 -13.68 -7.51
C PHE A 29 1.06 -12.85 -6.30
N ARG A 30 1.95 -12.64 -5.32
CA ARG A 30 1.66 -11.81 -4.14
C ARG A 30 1.22 -10.41 -4.54
N TYR A 31 2.00 -9.72 -5.37
CA TYR A 31 1.69 -8.36 -5.78
C TYR A 31 0.36 -8.31 -6.53
N ASN A 32 0.13 -9.22 -7.47
CA ASN A 32 -1.14 -9.31 -8.19
C ASN A 32 -2.31 -9.60 -7.24
N PHE A 33 -2.15 -10.50 -6.28
CA PHE A 33 -3.20 -10.76 -5.30
C PHE A 33 -3.48 -9.51 -4.46
N ASP A 34 -2.44 -8.88 -3.94
CA ASP A 34 -2.57 -7.79 -2.98
C ASP A 34 -3.17 -6.52 -3.61
N VAL A 35 -2.76 -6.11 -4.82
CA VAL A 35 -3.36 -4.94 -5.51
C VAL A 35 -4.82 -5.13 -5.92
N ASN A 36 -5.31 -6.38 -5.99
CA ASN A 36 -6.68 -6.69 -6.37
C ASN A 36 -7.58 -7.04 -5.17
N PHE A 37 -7.01 -7.59 -4.09
CA PHE A 37 -7.78 -8.16 -2.98
C PHE A 37 -7.33 -7.69 -1.58
N ASN A 38 -6.16 -7.07 -1.44
CA ASN A 38 -5.61 -6.59 -0.17
C ASN A 38 -5.10 -5.15 -0.29
N THR A 39 -5.92 -4.28 -0.87
CA THR A 39 -5.59 -2.87 -1.09
C THR A 39 -5.62 -2.06 0.19
N VAL A 40 -4.78 -1.03 0.27
CA VAL A 40 -4.75 -0.07 1.36
C VAL A 40 -5.38 1.24 0.89
N LYS A 41 -6.26 1.81 1.71
CA LYS A 41 -7.01 3.03 1.38
C LYS A 41 -6.28 4.31 1.74
N GLU A 42 -5.37 4.24 2.70
CA GLU A 42 -4.69 5.40 3.26
C GLU A 42 -3.30 5.02 3.76
N HIS A 43 -2.35 5.92 3.56
CA HIS A 43 -1.09 5.93 4.27
C HIS A 43 -1.30 6.37 5.72
N LYS A 44 -0.45 5.88 6.63
CA LYS A 44 -0.47 6.19 8.05
C LYS A 44 0.94 6.48 8.54
N SER A 45 1.14 7.71 8.99
CA SER A 45 2.34 8.18 9.67
C SER A 45 2.05 8.39 11.14
N TYR A 46 2.96 7.95 12.00
CA TYR A 46 2.85 8.08 13.45
C TYR A 46 3.94 9.01 13.96
N LEU A 47 3.55 10.05 14.68
CA LEU A 47 4.48 10.92 15.38
C LEU A 47 4.28 10.77 16.89
N SER A 48 5.34 10.37 17.58
CA SER A 48 5.35 10.39 19.04
C SER A 48 5.92 11.73 19.50
N ASP A 49 5.05 12.60 20.01
CA ASP A 49 5.52 13.76 20.76
C ASP A 49 6.11 13.26 22.09
N SER A 50 7.29 13.74 22.48
CA SER A 50 8.01 13.31 23.68
C SER A 50 7.22 13.65 24.96
N GLY A 51 6.28 12.78 25.33
CA GLY A 51 5.44 12.92 26.51
C GLY A 51 3.93 13.07 26.26
N ALA A 52 3.44 12.98 25.02
CA ALA A 52 2.01 13.08 24.70
C ALA A 52 1.52 11.94 23.79
N GLU A 53 0.19 11.83 23.64
CA GLU A 53 -0.49 10.85 22.79
C GLU A 53 0.08 10.84 21.36
N THR A 54 0.26 9.64 20.79
CA THR A 54 0.71 9.47 19.41
C THR A 54 -0.29 10.10 18.44
N LYS A 55 0.14 11.09 17.67
CA LYS A 55 -0.66 11.65 16.57
C LYS A 55 -0.51 10.77 15.33
N VAL A 56 -1.65 10.48 14.69
CA VAL A 56 -1.70 9.69 13.45
C VAL A 56 -2.06 10.62 12.30
N PHE A 57 -1.15 10.77 11.36
CA PHE A 57 -1.35 11.51 10.12
C PHE A 57 -1.70 10.52 9.01
N THR A 58 -2.64 10.89 8.16
CA THR A 58 -3.13 10.00 7.10
C THR A 58 -3.15 10.70 5.76
N LEU A 59 -2.90 9.95 4.69
CA LEU A 59 -3.04 10.43 3.31
C LEU A 59 -3.83 9.39 2.51
N PRO A 60 -4.98 9.72 1.91
CA PRO A 60 -5.71 8.79 1.06
C PRO A 60 -4.85 8.31 -0.11
N LEU A 61 -4.92 7.01 -0.42
CA LEU A 61 -4.16 6.41 -1.51
C LEU A 61 -5.04 6.19 -2.74
N PRO A 62 -4.47 6.21 -3.95
CA PRO A 62 -5.18 5.78 -5.15
C PRO A 62 -5.70 4.35 -5.03
N PRO A 63 -6.79 3.99 -5.74
CA PRO A 63 -7.27 2.62 -5.79
C PRO A 63 -6.22 1.67 -6.36
N ALA A 64 -6.35 0.38 -6.04
CA ALA A 64 -5.39 -0.66 -6.45
C ALA A 64 -3.94 -0.42 -5.95
N THR A 65 -3.78 0.33 -4.86
CA THR A 65 -2.54 0.48 -4.11
C THR A 65 -2.52 -0.52 -2.95
N ALA A 66 -1.40 -1.19 -2.72
CA ALA A 66 -1.25 -2.15 -1.62
C ALA A 66 0.07 -1.93 -0.88
N PHE A 67 0.09 -2.34 0.39
CA PHE A 67 1.24 -2.20 1.27
C PHE A 67 2.38 -3.11 0.81
N ALA A 68 3.59 -2.54 0.70
CA ALA A 68 4.81 -3.30 0.49
C ALA A 68 5.49 -3.59 1.83
N PHE A 69 6.04 -2.55 2.44
CA PHE A 69 6.79 -2.63 3.68
C PHE A 69 6.96 -1.22 4.30
N LYS A 70 7.31 -1.19 5.58
CA LYS A 70 7.46 0.03 6.39
C LYS A 70 8.94 0.23 6.73
N HIS A 71 9.45 1.44 6.54
CA HIS A 71 10.85 1.81 6.86
C HIS A 71 10.97 2.46 8.24
N SER A 72 10.02 3.34 8.56
CA SER A 72 9.96 4.07 9.83
C SER A 72 8.50 4.29 10.22
N ASP A 73 8.25 4.93 11.37
CA ASP A 73 6.89 5.28 11.79
C ASP A 73 6.19 6.27 10.85
N SER A 74 6.93 6.98 10.00
CA SER A 74 6.41 7.91 9.00
C SER A 74 6.57 7.43 7.55
N ALA A 75 7.58 6.61 7.26
CA ALA A 75 7.94 6.22 5.89
C ALA A 75 7.45 4.80 5.55
N VAL A 76 6.63 4.69 4.50
CA VAL A 76 6.07 3.42 4.02
C VAL A 76 6.14 3.34 2.50
N THR A 77 6.59 2.20 1.99
CA THR A 77 6.52 1.87 0.57
C THR A 77 5.25 1.08 0.25
N TYR A 78 4.62 1.46 -0.85
CA TYR A 78 3.49 0.80 -1.47
C TYR A 78 3.87 0.28 -2.84
N TYR A 79 3.11 -0.67 -3.39
CA TYR A 79 3.11 -0.93 -4.82
C TYR A 79 1.73 -0.65 -5.41
N SER A 80 1.72 -0.06 -6.60
CA SER A 80 0.52 0.37 -7.31
C SER A 80 0.55 -0.10 -8.76
N LYS A 81 -0.64 -0.16 -9.36
CA LYS A 81 -0.81 -0.30 -10.81
C LYS A 81 -0.55 1.01 -11.55
N LEU A 82 -0.67 2.14 -10.85
CA LEU A 82 -0.41 3.46 -11.40
C LEU A 82 1.10 3.68 -11.44
N SER A 83 1.58 4.22 -12.55
CA SER A 83 2.91 4.82 -12.63
C SER A 83 3.07 5.95 -11.63
N TYR A 84 4.31 6.38 -11.37
CA TYR A 84 4.59 7.49 -10.47
C TYR A 84 3.82 8.76 -10.87
N ASP A 85 3.86 9.11 -12.15
CA ASP A 85 3.16 10.29 -12.67
C ASP A 85 1.63 10.15 -12.50
N GLU A 86 1.05 9.00 -12.87
CA GLU A 86 -0.39 8.73 -12.66
C GLU A 86 -0.79 8.74 -11.17
N PHE A 87 0.14 8.38 -10.28
CA PHE A 87 -0.06 8.41 -8.83
C PHE A 87 -0.14 9.85 -8.32
N LEU A 88 0.69 10.75 -8.85
CA LEU A 88 0.61 12.19 -8.55
C LEU A 88 -0.64 12.82 -9.17
N ASP A 89 -0.97 12.47 -10.42
CA ASP A 89 -2.17 12.94 -11.13
C ASP A 89 -3.47 12.61 -10.38
N TYR A 90 -3.51 11.50 -9.64
CA TYR A 90 -4.64 11.17 -8.77
C TYR A 90 -4.91 12.27 -7.74
N TYR A 91 -3.87 12.81 -7.11
CA TYR A 91 -4.01 13.87 -6.11
C TYR A 91 -4.40 15.20 -6.76
N GLU A 92 -3.81 15.54 -7.90
CA GLU A 92 -4.20 16.74 -8.65
C GLU A 92 -5.68 16.68 -9.06
N SER A 93 -6.11 15.53 -9.61
CA SER A 93 -7.49 15.30 -10.06
C SER A 93 -8.52 15.38 -8.92
N ASN A 94 -8.12 15.02 -7.70
CA ASN A 94 -8.96 15.12 -6.51
C ASN A 94 -8.80 16.45 -5.76
N LYS A 95 -8.12 17.45 -6.35
CA LYS A 95 -7.94 18.81 -5.82
C LYS A 95 -7.15 18.87 -4.51
N TYR A 96 -6.23 17.94 -4.31
CA TYR A 96 -5.22 18.06 -3.25
C TYR A 96 -4.20 19.14 -3.63
N SER A 97 -3.53 19.74 -2.65
CA SER A 97 -2.45 20.69 -2.91
C SER A 97 -1.18 19.91 -3.21
N ILE A 98 -0.63 20.09 -4.41
CA ILE A 98 0.63 19.48 -4.86
C ILE A 98 1.65 20.56 -5.18
N ASN A 99 2.90 20.32 -4.76
CA ASN A 99 4.06 21.09 -5.18
C ASN A 99 5.22 20.13 -5.48
N GLY A 100 5.43 19.85 -6.77
CA GLY A 100 6.37 18.82 -7.20
C GLY A 100 5.92 17.45 -6.69
N ASN A 101 6.70 16.86 -5.79
CA ASN A 101 6.40 15.55 -5.20
C ASN A 101 5.84 15.62 -3.77
N ILE A 102 5.49 16.82 -3.29
CA ILE A 102 4.91 17.03 -1.97
C ILE A 102 3.40 17.19 -2.12
N VAL A 103 2.65 16.37 -1.37
CA VAL A 103 1.19 16.43 -1.28
C VAL A 103 0.80 16.95 0.10
N THR A 104 0.06 18.06 0.16
CA THR A 104 -0.49 18.59 1.40
C THR A 104 -1.94 18.11 1.57
N TYR A 105 -2.22 17.44 2.69
CA TYR A 105 -3.56 17.01 3.07
C TYR A 105 -3.82 17.31 4.55
N ASN A 106 -4.96 17.95 4.85
CA ASN A 106 -5.33 18.38 6.20
C ASN A 106 -4.22 19.17 6.93
N GLY A 107 -3.48 20.01 6.19
CA GLY A 107 -2.38 20.81 6.74
C GLY A 107 -1.12 20.01 7.08
N THR A 108 -1.01 18.76 6.61
CA THR A 108 0.16 17.91 6.74
C THR A 108 0.75 17.64 5.38
N ASP A 109 2.07 17.76 5.27
CA ASP A 109 2.81 17.51 4.04
C ASP A 109 3.34 16.08 4.01
N PHE A 110 3.20 15.43 2.87
CA PHE A 110 3.73 14.11 2.58
C PHE A 110 4.62 14.18 1.35
N ILE A 111 5.81 13.62 1.42
CA ILE A 111 6.70 13.51 0.27
C ILE A 111 6.47 12.15 -0.40
N ILE A 112 6.29 12.16 -1.72
CA ILE A 112 6.03 10.97 -2.52
C ILE A 112 7.21 10.72 -3.45
N SER A 113 7.79 9.53 -3.43
CA SER A 113 8.96 9.19 -4.25
C SER A 113 8.76 7.89 -5.01
N GLU A 114 9.27 7.83 -6.24
CA GLU A 114 9.38 6.57 -6.96
C GLU A 114 10.55 5.76 -6.41
N VAL A 115 10.32 4.48 -6.12
CA VAL A 115 11.39 3.53 -5.78
C VAL A 115 11.59 2.57 -6.93
N LYS A 116 12.79 2.56 -7.50
CA LYS A 116 13.17 1.61 -8.55
C LYS A 116 13.90 0.44 -7.93
N TYR A 117 13.49 -0.76 -8.29
CA TYR A 117 14.20 -2.00 -7.98
C TYR A 117 14.80 -2.56 -9.26
N ASP A 118 15.92 -3.27 -9.13
CA ASP A 118 16.66 -3.86 -10.25
C ASP A 118 15.90 -5.04 -10.90
N GLU A 119 14.80 -5.50 -10.30
CA GLU A 119 13.94 -6.55 -10.85
C GLU A 119 12.83 -5.96 -11.73
N ASP A 120 12.51 -6.64 -12.84
CA ASP A 120 11.41 -6.29 -13.73
C ASP A 120 10.04 -6.57 -13.06
N TYR A 121 9.68 -5.73 -12.10
CA TYR A 121 8.36 -5.76 -11.51
C TYR A 121 7.34 -5.13 -12.45
N LYS A 122 6.20 -5.80 -12.59
CA LYS A 122 5.05 -5.27 -13.34
C LYS A 122 4.37 -4.06 -12.67
N TYR A 123 4.71 -3.78 -11.41
CA TYR A 123 4.08 -2.76 -10.57
C TYR A 123 5.08 -1.70 -10.17
N TYR A 124 4.58 -0.49 -9.93
CA TYR A 124 5.40 0.66 -9.52
C TYR A 124 5.43 0.75 -8.01
N PHE A 125 6.61 1.02 -7.45
CA PHE A 125 6.78 1.18 -6.02
C PHE A 125 6.84 2.67 -5.68
N ILE A 126 5.99 3.05 -4.74
CA ILE A 126 5.77 4.43 -4.34
C ILE A 126 6.07 4.52 -2.85
N ASP A 127 7.07 5.30 -2.49
CA ASP A 127 7.38 5.61 -1.11
C ASP A 127 6.66 6.89 -0.69
N ILE A 128 6.09 6.86 0.51
CA ILE A 128 5.41 8.01 1.11
C ILE A 128 5.95 8.19 2.52
N ASP A 129 6.45 9.38 2.80
CA ASP A 129 6.95 9.79 4.11
C ASP A 129 6.28 11.09 4.56
N LEU A 130 6.22 11.28 5.88
CA LEU A 130 5.79 12.52 6.49
C LEU A 130 6.87 13.59 6.27
N TYR A 131 6.53 14.65 5.55
CA TYR A 131 7.45 15.73 5.28
C TYR A 131 7.38 16.78 6.38
N MET A 132 8.39 16.80 7.25
CA MET A 132 8.56 17.88 8.23
C MET A 132 9.58 18.87 7.71
N ASN A 133 9.13 20.08 7.39
CA ASN A 133 10.05 21.19 7.18
C ASN A 133 10.79 21.45 8.50
N GLU A 134 12.10 21.20 8.52
CA GLU A 134 12.99 21.68 9.59
C GLU A 134 13.09 23.21 9.59
#